data_AF-A0A1F9PBG8-F1
#
_entry.id   AF-A0A1F9PBG8-F1
#
_cell.length_a   1.000
_cell.length_b   1.000
_cell.length_c   1.000
_cell.angle_alpha   90.00
_cell.angle_beta   90.00
_cell.angle_gamma   90.00
#
_symmetry.space_group_name_H-M   'P 1'
#
loop_
_entity.id
_entity.type
_entity.pdbx_description
1 polymer ?
#
loop_
_entity_poly.entity_id
_entity_poly.type
_entity_poly.pdbx_seq_one_letter_code
_entity_poly.pdbx_strand_id
1 'polypeptide(L)'
;MFRFASPLFLFFLLAPLLILFFRLRKKQDDIRVSTLEGLDRLPVSLMVRFSGLLPVFKTIALVLIILALARPQWGDRKITVSTEGVNIVLALDLSESMSAYDFKKDNKLVTRLDAVKSVVREFILKREGDRIAMVVFGSNAFTQLPLTRDYNTIAFILDRLKIGAAGPRTAIGDAIGISLKRLEDIESKSNIIILLTDGKSNSGEISWQDAIKIAAERRVKIHTIGIGTNGEAPFLVDGFFGKQYVYQKVEMDTEALKTIARETSGSFFEAGDLKSLEKIYAMIDSLEKTKTDLEKWVEYEEMYPGVLAAGLFFLLSYIVLANTRFLRIP
;
A
#
# COMPACT_ATOMS: atom_id res chain seq x y z
N MET A 1 -19.68 -8.20 0.14
CA MET A 1 -20.83 -7.58 -0.58
C MET A 1 -21.36 -8.59 -1.58
N PHE A 2 -22.66 -8.88 -1.59
CA PHE A 2 -23.27 -9.88 -2.49
C PHE A 2 -23.57 -9.26 -3.86
N ARG A 3 -23.20 -9.94 -4.95
CA ARG A 3 -23.55 -9.54 -6.32
C ARG A 3 -23.74 -10.76 -7.23
N PHE A 4 -24.43 -10.58 -8.34
CA PHE A 4 -24.45 -11.55 -9.44
C PHE A 4 -23.49 -11.09 -10.53
N ALA A 5 -22.57 -11.95 -10.97
CA ALA A 5 -21.65 -11.59 -12.05
C ALA A 5 -22.36 -11.51 -13.41
N SER A 6 -23.45 -12.26 -13.59
CA SER A 6 -24.17 -12.37 -14.85
C SER A 6 -25.69 -12.24 -14.62
N PRO A 7 -26.17 -11.04 -14.20
CA PRO A 7 -27.57 -10.83 -13.81
C PRO A 7 -28.56 -11.05 -14.96
N LEU A 8 -28.11 -10.99 -16.22
CA LEU A 8 -28.94 -11.25 -17.41
C LEU A 8 -29.60 -12.63 -17.38
N PHE A 9 -28.98 -13.63 -16.75
CA PHE A 9 -29.58 -14.96 -16.64
C PHE A 9 -30.80 -15.01 -15.73
N LEU A 10 -30.99 -14.02 -14.84
CA LEU A 10 -32.19 -13.94 -14.00
C LEU A 10 -33.47 -13.71 -14.82
N PHE A 11 -33.38 -13.18 -16.05
CA PHE A 11 -34.55 -13.10 -16.93
C PHE A 11 -35.13 -14.47 -17.30
N PHE A 12 -34.32 -15.54 -17.29
CA PHE A 12 -34.81 -16.90 -17.52
C PHE A 12 -35.72 -17.41 -16.41
N LEU A 13 -35.78 -16.74 -15.25
CA LEU A 13 -36.70 -17.04 -14.16
C LEU A 13 -38.18 -16.77 -14.56
N LEU A 14 -38.42 -16.06 -15.67
CA LEU A 14 -39.74 -15.96 -16.30
C LEU A 14 -40.24 -17.29 -16.87
N ALA A 15 -39.35 -18.19 -17.30
CA ALA A 15 -39.72 -19.49 -17.85
C ALA A 15 -40.44 -20.40 -16.82
N PRO A 16 -39.91 -20.64 -15.59
CA PRO A 16 -40.64 -21.41 -14.59
C PRO A 16 -41.96 -20.75 -14.18
N LEU A 17 -42.04 -19.42 -14.14
CA LEU A 17 -43.28 -18.69 -13.86
C LEU A 17 -44.34 -18.92 -14.95
N LEU A 18 -43.96 -18.87 -16.23
CA LEU A 18 -44.84 -19.17 -17.35
C LEU A 18 -45.30 -20.63 -17.32
N ILE A 19 -44.39 -21.57 -17.05
CA ILE A 19 -44.73 -23.00 -16.91
C ILE A 19 -45.76 -23.21 -15.79
N LEU A 20 -45.59 -22.54 -14.64
CA LEU A 20 -46.54 -22.62 -13.53
C LEU A 20 -47.90 -22.00 -13.94
N PHE A 21 -47.89 -20.84 -14.58
CA PHE A 21 -49.10 -20.15 -15.04
C PHE A 21 -49.91 -20.97 -16.05
N PHE A 22 -49.27 -21.52 -17.08
CA PHE A 22 -49.94 -22.38 -18.06
C PHE A 22 -50.44 -23.68 -17.42
N ARG A 23 -49.72 -24.21 -16.42
CA ARG A 23 -50.13 -25.41 -15.70
C ARG A 23 -51.37 -25.20 -14.83
N LEU A 24 -51.46 -24.05 -14.15
CA LEU A 24 -52.65 -23.68 -13.37
C LEU A 24 -53.86 -23.42 -14.27
N ARG A 25 -53.64 -23.03 -15.53
CA ARG A 25 -54.70 -22.82 -16.53
C ARG A 25 -55.08 -24.08 -17.32
N LYS A 26 -54.21 -25.08 -17.39
CA LYS A 26 -54.53 -26.34 -18.07
C LYS A 26 -55.52 -27.13 -17.22
N LYS A 27 -56.78 -27.20 -17.66
CA LYS A 27 -57.67 -28.30 -17.24
C LYS A 27 -56.98 -29.60 -17.70
N GLN A 28 -56.93 -30.61 -16.81
CA GLN A 28 -56.34 -31.89 -17.15
C GLN A 28 -56.98 -32.41 -18.44
N ASP A 29 -56.15 -32.85 -19.38
CA ASP A 29 -56.61 -33.60 -20.55
C ASP A 29 -57.07 -34.96 -20.01
N ASP A 30 -58.31 -35.01 -19.55
CA ASP A 30 -58.91 -36.24 -19.03
C ASP A 30 -59.08 -37.20 -20.21
N ILE A 31 -58.50 -38.40 -20.08
CA ILE A 31 -58.79 -39.48 -21.00
C ILE A 31 -60.28 -39.77 -20.87
N ARG A 32 -61.03 -39.53 -21.95
CA ARG A 32 -62.47 -39.80 -21.98
C ARG A 32 -62.70 -41.31 -21.97
N VAL A 33 -62.91 -41.85 -20.78
CA VAL A 33 -63.36 -43.24 -20.59
C VAL A 33 -64.88 -43.27 -20.49
N SER A 34 -65.51 -44.27 -21.12
CA SER A 34 -66.97 -44.37 -21.24
C SER A 34 -67.70 -44.60 -19.92
N THR A 35 -67.02 -45.07 -18.87
CA THR A 35 -67.62 -45.26 -17.54
C THR A 35 -66.55 -45.24 -16.45
N LEU A 36 -66.81 -44.53 -15.35
CA LEU A 36 -65.95 -44.46 -14.15
C LEU A 36 -66.50 -45.29 -12.98
N GLU A 37 -67.58 -46.05 -13.20
CA GLU A 37 -68.19 -46.92 -12.18
C GLU A 37 -67.18 -47.95 -11.67
N GLY A 38 -66.89 -47.88 -10.36
CA GLY A 38 -65.93 -48.75 -9.67
C GLY A 38 -64.58 -48.10 -9.35
N LEU A 39 -64.25 -46.96 -9.97
CA LEU A 39 -62.98 -46.26 -9.71
C LEU A 39 -63.02 -45.39 -8.44
N ASP A 40 -64.21 -44.86 -8.09
CA ASP A 40 -64.42 -44.01 -6.90
C ASP A 40 -64.22 -44.72 -5.56
N ARG A 41 -64.15 -46.05 -5.56
CA ARG A 41 -63.99 -46.88 -4.34
C ARG A 41 -62.56 -47.36 -4.10
N LEU A 42 -61.61 -47.00 -4.96
CA LEU A 42 -60.21 -47.40 -4.79
C LEU A 42 -59.51 -46.51 -3.74
N PRO A 43 -58.79 -47.07 -2.77
CA PRO A 43 -58.00 -46.28 -1.85
C PRO A 43 -56.88 -45.58 -2.62
N VAL A 44 -56.92 -44.24 -2.64
CA VAL A 44 -55.85 -43.44 -3.23
C VAL A 44 -54.58 -43.64 -2.41
N SER A 45 -53.64 -44.42 -2.92
CA SER A 45 -52.34 -44.63 -2.27
C SER A 45 -51.65 -43.29 -2.02
N LEU A 46 -50.95 -43.17 -0.88
CA LEU A 46 -50.17 -41.97 -0.55
C LEU A 46 -49.25 -41.55 -1.70
N MET A 47 -48.74 -42.51 -2.48
CA MET A 47 -47.93 -42.24 -3.67
C MET A 47 -48.69 -41.46 -4.74
N VAL A 48 -49.96 -41.74 -5.00
CA VAL A 48 -50.77 -40.98 -5.97
C VAL A 48 -50.96 -39.54 -5.51
N ARG A 49 -51.12 -39.30 -4.20
CA ARG A 49 -51.16 -37.94 -3.63
C ARG A 49 -49.83 -37.20 -3.77
N PHE A 50 -48.71 -37.90 -3.55
CA PHE A 50 -47.36 -37.32 -3.67
C PHE A 50 -46.90 -37.12 -5.12
N SER A 51 -47.57 -37.72 -6.10
CA SER A 51 -47.27 -37.52 -7.53
C SER A 51 -47.40 -36.05 -7.98
N GLY A 52 -48.19 -35.25 -7.26
CA GLY A 52 -48.33 -33.80 -7.46
C GLY A 52 -47.08 -32.99 -7.05
N LEU A 53 -46.19 -33.54 -6.23
CA LEU A 53 -44.93 -32.90 -5.84
C LEU A 53 -43.83 -33.05 -6.88
N LEU A 54 -43.87 -34.11 -7.71
CA LEU A 54 -42.88 -34.35 -8.76
C LEU A 54 -42.59 -33.14 -9.68
N PRO A 55 -43.60 -32.40 -10.18
CA PRO A 55 -43.35 -31.16 -10.93
C PRO A 55 -42.71 -30.04 -10.11
N VAL A 56 -42.91 -30.00 -8.78
CA VAL A 56 -42.30 -29.01 -7.89
C VAL A 56 -40.79 -29.23 -7.84
N PHE A 57 -40.33 -30.49 -7.76
CA PHE A 57 -38.90 -30.83 -7.84
C PHE A 57 -38.27 -30.34 -9.16
N LYS A 58 -38.97 -30.52 -10.29
CA LYS A 58 -38.52 -30.03 -11.60
C LYS A 58 -38.41 -28.50 -11.63
N THR A 59 -39.38 -27.78 -11.08
CA THR A 59 -39.38 -26.32 -11.04
C THR A 59 -38.28 -25.78 -10.12
N ILE A 60 -38.08 -26.39 -8.95
CA ILE A 60 -37.00 -26.04 -8.00
C ILE A 60 -35.63 -26.26 -8.65
N ALA A 61 -35.42 -27.41 -9.32
CA ALA A 61 -34.18 -27.68 -10.04
C ALA A 61 -33.89 -26.61 -11.09
N LEU A 62 -34.91 -26.24 -11.89
CA LEU A 62 -34.78 -25.21 -12.92
C LEU A 62 -34.41 -23.84 -12.32
N VAL A 63 -35.08 -23.42 -11.24
CA VAL A 63 -34.77 -22.15 -10.55
C VAL A 63 -33.35 -22.13 -10.00
N LEU A 64 -32.89 -23.21 -9.35
CA LEU A 64 -31.54 -23.30 -8.80
C LEU A 64 -30.46 -23.27 -9.89
N ILE A 65 -30.69 -23.94 -11.02
CA ILE A 65 -29.76 -23.90 -12.15
C ILE A 65 -29.68 -22.49 -12.73
N ILE A 66 -30.81 -21.79 -12.88
CA ILE A 66 -30.84 -20.39 -13.34
C ILE A 66 -30.08 -19.47 -12.36
N LEU A 67 -30.27 -19.67 -11.05
CA LEU A 67 -29.53 -18.92 -10.03
C LEU A 67 -28.03 -19.20 -10.09
N ALA A 68 -27.61 -20.45 -10.32
CA ALA A 68 -26.20 -20.78 -10.50
C ALA A 68 -25.60 -20.11 -11.75
N LEU A 69 -26.34 -20.05 -12.86
CA LEU A 69 -25.92 -19.34 -14.08
C LEU A 69 -25.78 -17.83 -13.89
N ALA A 70 -26.55 -17.25 -12.97
CA ALA A 70 -26.40 -15.85 -12.59
C ALA A 70 -25.11 -15.57 -11.78
N ARG A 71 -24.38 -16.63 -11.39
CA ARG A 71 -23.10 -16.59 -10.65
C ARG A 71 -23.18 -15.71 -9.40
N PRO A 72 -23.85 -16.17 -8.33
CA PRO A 72 -23.83 -15.49 -7.05
C PRO A 72 -22.41 -15.43 -6.52
N GLN A 73 -21.97 -14.23 -6.18
CA GLN A 73 -20.64 -13.95 -5.67
C GLN A 73 -20.72 -13.27 -4.32
N TRP A 74 -19.84 -13.67 -3.41
CA TRP A 74 -19.66 -13.01 -2.13
C TRP A 74 -18.30 -12.31 -2.11
N GLY A 75 -18.31 -10.98 -2.00
CA GLY A 75 -17.07 -10.21 -1.91
C GLY A 75 -16.53 -10.21 -0.48
N ASP A 76 -15.43 -10.93 -0.24
CA ASP A 76 -14.84 -11.13 1.09
C ASP A 76 -13.63 -10.25 1.39
N ARG A 77 -12.89 -9.76 0.39
CA ARG A 77 -11.68 -8.96 0.66
C ARG A 77 -11.55 -7.77 -0.28
N LYS A 78 -11.39 -6.59 0.34
CA LYS A 78 -10.90 -5.38 -0.32
C LYS A 78 -9.39 -5.43 -0.23
N ILE A 79 -8.70 -5.72 -1.33
CA ILE A 79 -7.27 -5.54 -1.43
C ILE A 79 -7.04 -4.09 -1.84
N THR A 80 -6.54 -3.29 -0.92
CA THR A 80 -6.05 -1.95 -1.22
C THR A 80 -4.64 -2.09 -1.79
N VAL A 81 -4.49 -1.89 -3.10
CA VAL A 81 -3.15 -1.73 -3.69
C VAL A 81 -2.84 -0.24 -3.59
N SER A 82 -1.87 0.11 -2.73
CA SER A 82 -1.35 1.49 -2.66
C SER A 82 -0.44 1.71 -3.86
N THR A 83 -0.97 2.27 -4.94
CA THR A 83 -0.22 2.65 -6.12
C THR A 83 0.35 4.06 -5.92
N GLU A 84 1.68 4.08 -5.77
CA GLU A 84 2.59 5.23 -5.91
C GLU A 84 2.78 6.10 -4.66
N GLY A 85 3.70 5.66 -3.79
CA GLY A 85 4.39 6.52 -2.83
C GLY A 85 5.48 7.39 -3.49
N VAL A 86 6.00 8.33 -2.72
CA VAL A 86 7.07 9.25 -3.11
C VAL A 86 8.41 8.50 -3.12
N ASN A 87 9.31 8.84 -4.05
CA ASN A 87 10.70 8.43 -3.93
C ASN A 87 11.46 9.50 -3.12
N ILE A 88 12.05 9.07 -2.01
CA ILE A 88 12.76 9.94 -1.06
C ILE A 88 14.22 9.53 -1.04
N VAL A 89 15.14 10.47 -1.26
CA VAL A 89 16.56 10.25 -0.96
C VAL A 89 16.92 10.98 0.34
N LEU A 90 17.35 10.22 1.34
CA LEU A 90 17.94 10.77 2.56
C LEU A 90 19.43 10.98 2.30
N ALA A 91 19.84 12.24 2.10
CA ALA A 91 21.24 12.62 1.98
C ALA A 91 21.76 13.10 3.34
N LEU A 92 22.56 12.26 4.00
CA LEU A 92 23.03 12.47 5.37
C LEU A 92 24.51 12.82 5.40
N ASP A 93 24.83 13.94 6.03
CA ASP A 93 26.21 14.35 6.31
C ASP A 93 26.82 13.47 7.42
N LEU A 94 28.02 12.96 7.16
CA LEU A 94 28.84 12.18 8.10
C LEU A 94 30.20 12.87 8.35
N SER A 95 30.34 14.15 8.00
CA SER A 95 31.54 14.95 8.28
C SER A 95 31.83 15.08 9.77
N GLU A 96 33.02 15.58 10.11
CA GLU A 96 33.47 15.64 11.50
C GLU A 96 32.62 16.57 12.37
N SER A 97 32.02 17.62 11.80
CA SER A 97 31.11 18.54 12.51
C SER A 97 29.90 17.82 13.11
N MET A 98 29.47 16.72 12.51
CA MET A 98 28.35 15.89 13.02
C MET A 98 28.69 15.13 14.32
N SER A 99 29.94 15.21 14.81
CA SER A 99 30.36 14.70 16.13
C SER A 99 30.07 15.64 17.30
N ALA A 100 29.60 16.87 17.05
CA ALA A 100 29.28 17.83 18.09
C ALA A 100 28.21 17.29 19.06
N TYR A 101 28.39 17.54 20.36
CA TYR A 101 27.52 17.12 21.47
C TYR A 101 26.54 18.22 21.89
N ASP A 102 25.82 18.82 20.94
CA ASP A 102 24.87 19.91 21.18
C ASP A 102 23.41 19.45 21.25
N PHE A 103 23.13 18.17 21.02
CA PHE A 103 21.79 17.60 21.17
C PHE A 103 21.63 16.85 22.49
N LYS A 104 20.39 16.80 22.99
CA LYS A 104 20.01 16.04 24.19
C LYS A 104 18.94 15.01 23.87
N LYS A 105 19.16 13.78 24.32
CA LYS A 105 18.19 12.69 24.30
C LYS A 105 18.14 12.05 25.68
N ASP A 106 16.95 11.92 26.26
CA ASP A 106 16.75 11.36 27.61
C ASP A 106 17.66 12.00 28.67
N ASN A 107 17.79 13.32 28.64
CA ASN A 107 18.69 14.13 29.47
C ASN A 107 20.20 13.83 29.32
N LYS A 108 20.62 13.05 28.32
CA LYS A 108 22.03 12.81 27.99
C LYS A 108 22.42 13.58 26.74
N LEU A 109 23.64 14.15 26.76
CA LEU A 109 24.22 14.75 25.56
C LEU A 109 24.56 13.65 24.56
N VAL A 110 24.16 13.85 23.31
CA VAL A 110 24.38 12.95 22.19
C VAL A 110 24.95 13.73 21.02
N THR A 111 25.61 13.02 20.11
CA THR A 111 26.12 13.67 18.89
C THR A 111 24.97 14.13 17.99
N ARG A 112 25.23 15.11 17.11
CA ARG A 112 24.28 15.50 16.05
C ARG A 112 23.86 14.28 15.21
N LEU A 113 24.81 13.45 14.80
CA LEU A 113 24.49 12.24 14.03
C LEU A 113 23.56 11.28 14.80
N ASP A 114 23.80 11.07 16.09
CA ASP A 114 22.94 10.18 16.89
C ASP A 114 21.53 10.73 17.07
N ALA A 115 21.39 12.05 17.24
CA ALA A 115 20.09 12.71 17.25
C ALA A 115 19.37 12.50 15.91
N VAL A 116 20.06 12.74 14.80
CA VAL A 116 19.55 12.55 13.44
C VAL A 116 19.10 11.12 13.20
N LYS A 117 19.94 10.13 13.52
CA LYS A 117 19.59 8.72 13.39
C LYS A 117 18.29 8.41 14.13
N SER A 118 18.12 8.93 15.35
CA SER A 118 16.91 8.65 16.12
C SER A 118 15.64 9.19 15.47
N VAL A 119 15.65 10.43 14.97
CA VAL A 119 14.48 11.05 14.32
C VAL A 119 14.23 10.45 12.94
N VAL A 120 15.29 10.26 12.14
CA VAL A 120 15.22 9.66 10.81
C VAL A 120 14.71 8.22 10.89
N ARG A 121 15.12 7.46 11.91
CA ARG A 121 14.62 6.09 12.13
C ARG A 121 13.11 6.08 12.34
N GLU A 122 12.59 6.97 13.19
CA GLU A 122 11.14 7.09 13.37
C GLU A 122 10.42 7.52 12.10
N PHE A 123 11.00 8.46 11.36
CA PHE A 123 10.47 8.90 10.07
C PHE A 123 10.37 7.74 9.07
N ILE A 124 11.42 6.91 8.95
CA ILE A 124 11.44 5.74 8.06
C ILE A 124 10.38 4.72 8.47
N LEU A 125 10.27 4.41 9.76
CA LEU A 125 9.37 3.34 10.25
C LEU A 125 7.88 3.72 10.20
N LYS A 126 7.55 5.01 10.12
CA LYS A 126 6.17 5.50 9.99
C LYS A 126 5.68 5.53 8.52
N ARG A 127 6.55 5.22 7.55
CA ARG A 127 6.24 5.32 6.12
C ARG A 127 5.49 4.10 5.62
N GLU A 128 4.55 4.34 4.71
CA GLU A 128 3.79 3.29 4.03
C GLU A 128 3.76 3.59 2.53
N GLY A 129 4.36 2.72 1.71
CA GLY A 129 4.31 2.81 0.24
C GLY A 129 5.41 3.63 -0.43
N ASP A 130 6.07 4.52 0.31
CA ASP A 130 7.21 5.34 -0.16
C ASP A 130 8.46 4.49 -0.37
N ARG A 131 9.28 4.84 -1.37
CA ARG A 131 10.61 4.24 -1.58
C ARG A 131 11.65 5.18 -1.01
N ILE A 132 12.58 4.67 -0.21
CA ILE A 132 13.63 5.46 0.41
C ILE A 132 14.99 4.94 -0.05
N ALA A 133 15.84 5.86 -0.49
CA ALA A 133 17.26 5.65 -0.69
C ALA A 133 18.04 6.41 0.37
N MET A 134 19.28 5.97 0.62
CA MET A 134 20.17 6.62 1.56
C MET A 134 21.49 6.93 0.87
N VAL A 135 21.82 8.21 0.83
CA VAL A 135 23.10 8.74 0.37
C VAL A 135 23.81 9.29 1.61
N VAL A 136 25.07 8.92 1.78
CA VAL A 136 25.90 9.47 2.86
C VAL A 136 27.04 10.25 2.24
N PHE A 137 27.42 11.35 2.86
CA PHE A 137 28.47 12.20 2.32
C PHE A 137 29.35 12.80 3.40
N GLY A 138 30.57 13.15 2.99
CA GLY A 138 31.60 13.79 3.77
C GLY A 138 32.56 14.45 2.79
N SER A 139 33.84 14.05 2.78
CA SER A 139 34.77 14.45 1.72
C SER A 139 34.33 13.97 0.34
N ASN A 140 33.69 12.79 0.29
CA ASN A 140 33.09 12.17 -0.89
C ASN A 140 31.64 11.78 -0.58
N ALA A 141 30.83 11.54 -1.61
CA ALA A 141 29.46 11.06 -1.45
C ALA A 141 29.30 9.63 -1.98
N PHE A 142 28.47 8.81 -1.31
CA PHE A 142 28.23 7.42 -1.67
C PHE A 142 26.75 7.04 -1.51
N THR A 143 26.25 6.16 -2.38
CA THR A 143 24.96 5.50 -2.15
C THR A 143 25.14 4.39 -1.12
N GLN A 144 24.55 4.57 0.05
CA GLN A 144 24.55 3.55 1.10
C GLN A 144 23.44 2.51 0.86
N LEU A 145 22.27 2.98 0.41
CA LEU A 145 21.16 2.12 0.01
C LEU A 145 20.48 2.68 -1.24
N PRO A 146 20.22 1.85 -2.27
CA PRO A 146 19.35 2.24 -3.37
C PRO A 146 17.89 2.38 -2.89
N LEU A 147 17.01 2.92 -3.75
CA LEU A 147 15.59 3.06 -3.46
C LEU A 147 14.98 1.70 -3.11
N THR A 148 14.46 1.57 -1.89
CA THR A 148 13.80 0.35 -1.41
C THR A 148 12.61 0.68 -0.50
N ARG A 149 11.73 -0.31 -0.31
CA ARG A 149 10.64 -0.27 0.67
C ARG A 149 10.92 -1.10 1.91
N ASP A 150 12.11 -1.68 1.99
CA ASP A 150 12.54 -2.41 3.18
C ASP A 150 12.98 -1.43 4.27
N TYR A 151 12.00 -0.88 4.98
CA TYR A 151 12.20 0.10 6.05
C TYR A 151 13.05 -0.44 7.19
N ASN A 152 13.00 -1.76 7.44
CA ASN A 152 13.82 -2.39 8.48
C ASN A 152 15.30 -2.41 8.08
N THR A 153 15.60 -2.74 6.81
CA THR A 153 16.97 -2.67 6.29
C THR A 153 17.48 -1.24 6.29
N ILE A 154 16.67 -0.26 5.90
CA ILE A 154 17.06 1.16 5.94
C ILE A 154 17.39 1.58 7.37
N ALA A 155 16.53 1.27 8.34
CA ALA A 155 16.76 1.58 9.75
C ALA A 155 18.01 0.87 10.30
N PHE A 156 18.22 -0.40 9.95
CA PHE A 156 19.39 -1.18 10.37
C PHE A 156 20.71 -0.58 9.87
N ILE A 157 20.72 -0.11 8.63
CA ILE A 157 21.90 0.53 8.04
C ILE A 157 22.12 1.93 8.63
N LEU A 158 21.05 2.71 8.84
CA LEU A 158 21.10 4.01 9.51
C LEU A 158 21.80 3.92 10.87
N ASP A 159 21.42 2.92 11.69
CA ASP A 159 21.97 2.73 13.03
C ASP A 159 23.50 2.50 13.00
N ARG A 160 24.02 1.92 11.90
CA ARG A 160 25.44 1.56 11.72
C ARG A 160 26.30 2.65 11.10
N LEU A 161 25.73 3.77 10.66
CA LEU A 161 26.51 4.89 10.12
C LEU A 161 27.50 5.40 11.17
N LYS A 162 28.69 5.80 10.75
CA LYS A 162 29.73 6.33 11.63
C LYS A 162 30.22 7.67 11.12
N ILE A 163 30.48 8.58 12.05
CA ILE A 163 31.10 9.87 11.74
C ILE A 163 32.47 9.63 11.10
N GLY A 164 32.82 10.45 10.10
CA GLY A 164 34.06 10.39 9.35
C GLY A 164 34.13 9.25 8.32
N ALA A 165 33.12 8.36 8.24
CA ALA A 165 33.15 7.23 7.30
C ALA A 165 33.21 7.65 5.82
N ALA A 166 32.68 8.85 5.50
CA ALA A 166 32.73 9.45 4.18
C ALA A 166 33.83 10.53 4.04
N GLY A 167 34.72 10.64 5.03
CA GLY A 167 35.75 11.67 5.15
C GLY A 167 35.31 12.88 5.99
N PRO A 168 36.26 13.71 6.46
CA PRO A 168 35.99 14.77 7.44
C PRO A 168 35.38 16.07 6.87
N ARG A 169 35.43 16.26 5.54
CA ARG A 169 34.91 17.46 4.86
C ARG A 169 33.44 17.28 4.45
N THR A 170 32.88 18.22 3.68
CA THR A 170 31.48 18.21 3.26
C THR A 170 31.33 18.47 1.75
N ALA A 171 30.83 17.48 1.01
CA ALA A 171 30.63 17.49 -0.44
C ALA A 171 29.14 17.49 -0.82
N ILE A 172 28.50 18.66 -0.68
CA ILE A 172 27.04 18.81 -0.90
C ILE A 172 26.67 18.58 -2.37
N GLY A 173 27.43 19.13 -3.32
CA GLY A 173 27.14 19.01 -4.75
C GLY A 173 27.18 17.56 -5.23
N ASP A 174 28.20 16.80 -4.84
CA ASP A 174 28.31 15.36 -5.13
C ASP A 174 27.15 14.57 -4.51
N ALA A 175 26.76 14.89 -3.26
CA ALA A 175 25.63 14.25 -2.60
C ALA A 175 24.32 14.46 -3.37
N ILE A 176 24.06 15.69 -3.85
CA ILE A 176 22.90 15.99 -4.69
C ILE A 176 23.00 15.24 -6.03
N GLY A 177 24.17 15.26 -6.69
CA GLY A 177 24.38 14.57 -7.97
C GLY A 177 24.13 13.06 -7.88
N ILE A 178 24.66 12.40 -6.87
CA ILE A 178 24.41 10.97 -6.61
C ILE A 178 22.93 10.74 -6.30
N SER A 179 22.30 11.60 -5.51
CA SER A 179 20.87 11.50 -5.19
C SER A 179 20.00 11.57 -6.45
N LEU A 180 20.28 12.51 -7.35
CA LEU A 180 19.60 12.64 -8.64
C LEU A 180 19.76 11.39 -9.49
N LYS A 181 20.96 10.81 -9.53
CA LYS A 181 21.24 9.55 -10.23
C LYS A 181 20.52 8.34 -9.62
N ARG A 182 20.13 8.38 -8.34
CA ARG A 182 19.31 7.32 -7.72
C ARG A 182 17.82 7.48 -7.98
N LEU A 183 17.37 8.68 -8.30
CA LEU A 183 15.97 8.98 -8.63
C LEU A 183 15.64 8.78 -10.13
N GLU A 184 16.65 8.78 -11.01
CA GLU A 184 16.48 8.75 -12.47
C GLU A 184 15.80 7.48 -13.01
N ASP A 185 16.12 6.31 -12.43
CA ASP A 185 15.71 5.01 -12.98
C ASP A 185 14.32 4.54 -12.51
N ILE A 186 13.64 5.28 -11.60
CA ILE A 186 12.41 4.81 -10.95
C ILE A 186 11.30 5.86 -11.07
N GLU A 187 10.28 5.54 -11.85
CA GLU A 187 9.07 6.35 -11.98
C GLU A 187 8.33 6.51 -10.64
N SER A 188 7.89 7.74 -10.37
CA SER A 188 7.07 8.10 -9.22
C SER A 188 6.28 9.39 -9.50
N LYS A 189 5.24 9.64 -8.71
CA LYS A 189 4.49 10.92 -8.75
C LYS A 189 5.30 12.11 -8.25
N SER A 190 6.24 11.86 -7.34
CA SER A 190 7.07 12.89 -6.72
C SER A 190 8.43 12.30 -6.32
N ASN A 191 9.49 13.03 -6.63
CA ASN A 191 10.86 12.72 -6.28
C ASN A 191 11.38 13.83 -5.37
N ILE A 192 11.82 13.48 -4.16
CA ILE A 192 12.35 14.44 -3.20
C ILE A 192 13.72 14.00 -2.66
N ILE A 193 14.54 14.98 -2.32
CA ILE A 193 15.79 14.82 -1.60
C ILE A 193 15.65 15.54 -0.27
N ILE A 194 15.92 14.85 0.83
CA ILE A 194 16.06 15.46 2.15
C ILE A 194 17.55 15.53 2.44
N LEU A 195 18.13 16.72 2.27
CA LEU A 195 19.53 17.00 2.50
C LEU A 195 19.73 17.51 3.93
N LEU A 196 20.55 16.81 4.70
CA LEU A 196 20.79 17.11 6.09
C LEU A 196 22.28 17.31 6.33
N THR A 197 22.65 18.52 6.77
CA THR A 197 24.04 18.94 6.97
C THR A 197 24.11 20.05 8.00
N ASP A 198 25.25 20.18 8.66
CA ASP A 198 25.58 21.26 9.59
C ASP A 198 26.70 22.17 9.08
N GLY A 199 27.20 21.91 7.87
CA GLY A 199 28.45 22.46 7.37
C GLY A 199 28.35 23.15 6.02
N LYS A 200 29.42 23.86 5.67
CA LYS A 200 29.60 24.49 4.36
C LYS A 200 30.20 23.49 3.37
N SER A 201 29.69 23.49 2.13
CA SER A 201 30.31 22.73 1.04
C SER A 201 31.75 23.19 0.82
N ASN A 202 32.72 22.32 1.08
CA ASN A 202 34.16 22.63 1.04
C ASN A 202 34.99 21.50 0.39
N SER A 203 34.32 20.48 -0.16
CA SER A 203 34.89 19.35 -0.88
C SER A 203 33.94 18.94 -2.00
N GLY A 204 34.38 17.98 -2.81
CA GLY A 204 33.62 17.41 -3.92
C GLY A 204 34.04 17.96 -5.29
N GLU A 205 33.66 17.25 -6.33
CA GLU A 205 33.97 17.60 -7.72
C GLU A 205 32.88 18.47 -8.35
N ILE A 206 31.62 18.26 -7.94
CA ILE A 206 30.45 18.95 -8.46
C ILE A 206 30.12 20.13 -7.54
N SER A 207 29.91 21.31 -8.13
CA SER A 207 29.39 22.46 -7.40
C SER A 207 27.92 22.25 -7.02
N TRP A 208 27.51 22.68 -5.83
CA TRP A 208 26.10 22.57 -5.44
C TRP A 208 25.21 23.44 -6.33
N GLN A 209 25.72 24.56 -6.87
CA GLN A 209 25.01 25.44 -7.80
C GLN A 209 24.67 24.74 -9.11
N ASP A 210 25.55 23.88 -9.63
CA ASP A 210 25.26 23.14 -10.86
C ASP A 210 24.34 21.95 -10.58
N ALA A 211 24.53 21.28 -9.44
CA ALA A 211 23.68 20.17 -9.03
C ALA A 211 22.20 20.59 -8.86
N ILE A 212 21.92 21.77 -8.30
CA ILE A 212 20.53 22.25 -8.14
C ILE A 212 19.85 22.64 -9.45
N LYS A 213 20.61 23.09 -10.47
CA LYS A 213 20.03 23.35 -11.81
C LYS A 213 19.48 22.06 -12.40
N ILE A 214 20.27 20.99 -12.34
CA ILE A 214 19.87 19.66 -12.79
C ILE A 214 18.65 19.16 -11.98
N ALA A 215 18.65 19.37 -10.66
CA ALA A 215 17.51 19.01 -9.82
C ALA A 215 16.22 19.74 -10.22
N ALA A 216 16.31 21.05 -10.48
CA ALA A 216 15.18 21.88 -10.92
C ALA A 216 14.65 21.45 -12.30
N GLU A 217 15.54 21.18 -13.27
CA GLU A 217 15.18 20.66 -14.59
C GLU A 217 14.44 19.32 -14.49
N ARG A 218 14.90 18.44 -13.59
CA ARG A 218 14.29 17.13 -13.31
C ARG A 218 13.07 17.19 -12.38
N ARG A 219 12.65 18.39 -11.95
CA ARG A 219 11.55 18.63 -11.00
C ARG A 219 11.69 17.85 -9.69
N VAL A 220 12.93 17.66 -9.23
CA VAL A 220 13.24 17.03 -7.94
C VAL A 220 13.29 18.12 -6.88
N LYS A 221 12.46 17.99 -5.84
CA LYS A 221 12.45 18.94 -4.72
C LYS A 221 13.56 18.63 -3.73
N ILE A 222 14.32 19.63 -3.29
CA ILE A 222 15.33 19.43 -2.24
C ILE A 222 14.91 20.17 -0.98
N HIS A 223 14.53 19.42 0.05
CA HIS A 223 14.34 19.96 1.40
C HIS A 223 15.68 19.94 2.12
N THR A 224 16.12 21.10 2.61
CA THR A 224 17.40 21.25 3.32
C THR A 224 17.13 21.39 4.82
N ILE A 225 17.83 20.59 5.62
CA ILE A 225 17.76 20.62 7.09
C ILE A 225 19.15 20.99 7.60
N GLY A 226 19.28 22.23 8.06
CA GLY A 226 20.44 22.72 8.76
C GLY A 226 20.43 22.26 10.21
N ILE A 227 21.51 21.61 10.68
CA ILE A 227 21.58 21.05 12.03
C ILE A 227 22.57 21.81 12.91
N GLY A 228 22.13 22.07 14.14
CA GLY A 228 22.92 22.76 15.14
C GLY A 228 22.72 24.26 15.10
N THR A 229 23.27 24.94 16.09
CA THR A 229 23.21 26.40 16.22
C THR A 229 24.53 27.02 15.76
N ASN A 230 24.47 28.11 15.01
CA ASN A 230 25.66 28.91 14.70
C ASN A 230 26.31 29.41 16.00
N GLY A 231 27.60 29.14 16.19
CA GLY A 231 28.31 29.50 17.42
C GLY A 231 29.35 28.46 17.82
N GLU A 232 29.52 28.25 19.12
CA GLU A 232 30.43 27.25 19.67
C GLU A 232 29.67 25.97 20.04
N ALA A 233 30.15 24.83 19.55
CA ALA A 233 29.61 23.52 19.90
C ALA A 233 30.68 22.68 20.63
N PRO A 234 30.30 21.86 21.62
CA PRO A 234 31.23 21.02 22.35
C PRO A 234 31.58 19.77 21.53
N PHE A 235 32.88 19.54 21.33
CA PHE A 235 33.43 18.34 20.71
C PHE A 235 34.20 17.53 21.74
N LEU A 236 34.07 16.21 21.68
CA LEU A 236 34.79 15.31 22.57
C LEU A 236 36.13 14.92 21.93
N VAL A 237 37.23 15.44 22.48
CA VAL A 237 38.58 15.18 21.96
C VAL A 237 39.40 14.37 22.95
N ASP A 238 40.34 13.57 22.44
CA ASP A 238 41.28 12.82 23.27
C ASP A 238 42.37 13.76 23.81
N GLY A 239 42.37 13.97 25.13
CA GLY A 239 43.38 14.74 25.85
C GLY A 239 44.36 13.84 26.62
N PHE A 240 45.43 14.45 27.15
CA PHE A 240 46.47 13.74 27.91
C PHE A 240 45.94 13.00 29.15
N PHE A 241 44.86 13.51 29.77
CA PHE A 241 44.21 12.92 30.96
C PHE A 241 42.87 12.22 30.64
N GLY A 242 42.62 11.90 29.37
CA GLY A 242 41.37 11.30 28.90
C GLY A 242 40.54 12.25 28.05
N LYS A 243 39.28 11.87 27.79
CA LYS A 243 38.39 12.64 26.91
C LYS A 243 37.92 13.93 27.57
N GLN A 244 38.04 15.04 26.86
CA GLN A 244 37.60 16.36 27.32
C GLN A 244 36.75 17.05 26.27
N TYR A 245 35.83 17.91 26.73
CA TYR A 245 35.04 18.74 25.83
C TYR A 245 35.84 19.99 25.45
N VAL A 246 35.99 20.21 24.15
CA VAL A 246 36.55 21.44 23.60
C VAL A 246 35.48 22.11 22.76
N TYR A 247 35.23 23.38 23.04
CA TYR A 247 34.30 24.18 22.27
C TYR A 247 35.00 24.65 21.00
N GLN A 248 34.42 24.29 19.86
CA GLN A 248 34.89 24.71 18.55
C GLN A 248 33.80 25.50 17.86
N LYS A 249 34.19 26.51 17.09
CA LYS A 249 33.26 27.31 16.30
C LYS A 249 32.76 26.48 15.13
N VAL A 250 31.44 26.34 15.02
CA VAL A 250 30.78 25.68 13.89
C VAL A 250 29.97 26.74 13.14
N GLU A 251 30.20 26.82 11.83
CA GLU A 251 29.52 27.75 10.95
C GLU A 251 28.75 26.96 9.89
N MET A 252 27.45 27.18 9.84
CA MET A 252 26.58 26.63 8.82
C MET A 252 26.32 27.69 7.74
N ASP A 253 26.44 27.32 6.47
CA ASP A 253 26.12 28.20 5.34
C ASP A 253 24.60 28.20 5.09
N THR A 254 23.87 28.89 5.96
CA THR A 254 22.40 28.94 5.92
C THR A 254 21.89 29.53 4.60
N GLU A 255 22.61 30.48 4.01
CA GLU A 255 22.22 31.12 2.75
C GLU A 255 22.36 30.15 1.55
N ALA A 256 23.41 29.32 1.53
CA ALA A 256 23.51 28.25 0.55
C ALA A 256 22.35 27.25 0.68
N LEU A 257 22.02 26.78 1.89
CA LEU A 257 20.94 25.82 2.13
C LEU A 257 19.56 26.38 1.76
N LYS A 258 19.29 27.66 2.07
CA LYS A 258 18.07 28.36 1.62
C LYS A 258 18.00 28.46 0.11
N THR A 259 19.12 28.77 -0.54
CA THR A 259 19.19 28.86 -2.01
C THR A 259 18.89 27.51 -2.64
N ILE A 260 19.52 26.44 -2.16
CA ILE A 260 19.27 25.07 -2.66
C ILE A 260 17.79 24.71 -2.57
N ALA A 261 17.16 24.96 -1.41
CA ALA A 261 15.73 24.68 -1.24
C ALA A 261 14.85 25.53 -2.15
N ARG A 262 15.12 26.84 -2.25
CA ARG A 262 14.30 27.76 -3.05
C ARG A 262 14.36 27.44 -4.54
N GLU A 263 15.56 27.26 -5.09
CA GLU A 263 15.73 27.01 -6.53
C GLU A 263 15.16 25.64 -6.96
N THR A 264 15.01 24.70 -6.03
CA THR A 264 14.45 23.37 -6.30
C THR A 264 13.01 23.20 -5.84
N SER A 265 12.31 24.29 -5.46
CA SER A 265 10.93 24.24 -4.93
C SER A 265 10.75 23.38 -3.68
N GLY A 266 11.82 23.21 -2.89
CA GLY A 266 11.79 22.59 -1.58
C GLY A 266 11.61 23.61 -0.45
N SER A 267 11.98 23.21 0.76
CA SER A 267 11.88 24.08 1.96
C SER A 267 13.13 23.93 2.81
N PHE A 268 13.61 25.06 3.32
CA PHE A 268 14.72 25.12 4.27
C PHE A 268 14.17 25.06 5.69
N PHE A 269 14.83 24.27 6.52
CA PHE A 269 14.53 24.14 7.94
C PHE A 269 15.81 24.19 8.77
N GLU A 270 15.70 24.74 9.97
CA GLU A 270 16.79 24.81 10.95
C GLU A 270 16.38 24.03 12.20
N ALA A 271 17.22 23.08 12.61
CA ALA A 271 16.99 22.21 13.76
C ALA A 271 18.08 22.44 14.81
N GLY A 272 17.73 23.16 15.88
CA GLY A 272 18.61 23.38 17.02
C GLY A 272 18.47 22.33 18.13
N ASP A 273 17.44 21.49 18.08
CA ASP A 273 17.16 20.48 19.09
C ASP A 273 16.38 19.29 18.51
N LEU A 274 16.27 18.21 19.30
CA LEU A 274 15.62 16.97 18.86
C LEU A 274 14.14 17.18 18.49
N LYS A 275 13.41 18.00 19.26
CA LYS A 275 11.98 18.25 19.04
C LYS A 275 11.75 19.11 17.81
N SER A 276 12.62 20.09 17.53
CA SER A 276 12.56 20.85 16.28
C SER A 276 12.81 19.94 15.09
N LEU A 277 13.79 19.04 15.16
CA LEU A 277 14.05 18.05 14.10
C LEU A 277 12.84 17.12 13.86
N GLU A 278 12.21 16.59 14.91
CA GLU A 278 10.98 15.77 14.80
C GLU A 278 9.84 16.51 14.11
N LYS A 279 9.62 17.78 14.49
CA LYS A 279 8.58 18.63 13.87
C LYS A 279 8.86 18.88 12.39
N ILE A 280 10.12 19.08 12.01
CA ILE A 280 10.51 19.29 10.62
C ILE A 280 10.18 18.08 9.76
N TYR A 281 10.53 16.87 10.21
CA TYR A 281 10.18 15.64 9.49
C TYR A 281 8.67 15.44 9.37
N ALA A 282 7.89 15.83 10.39
CA ALA A 282 6.43 15.81 10.32
C ALA A 282 5.86 16.86 9.33
N MET A 283 6.48 18.04 9.23
CA MET A 283 6.10 19.05 8.23
C MET A 283 6.40 18.56 6.81
N ILE A 284 7.58 17.97 6.57
CA ILE A 284 7.94 17.39 5.28
C ILE A 284 6.94 16.28 4.90
N ASP A 285 6.55 15.43 5.85
CA ASP A 285 5.51 14.41 5.61
C ASP A 285 4.20 15.02 5.14
N SER A 286 3.74 16.10 5.78
CA SER A 286 2.51 16.77 5.40
C SER A 286 2.60 17.45 4.03
N LEU A 287 3.77 17.98 3.65
CA LEU A 287 3.98 18.67 2.38
C LEU A 287 4.01 17.71 1.20
N GLU A 288 4.58 16.52 1.39
CA GLU A 288 4.80 15.54 0.33
C GLU A 288 3.78 14.40 0.32
N LYS A 289 2.74 14.50 1.17
CA LYS A 289 1.64 13.54 1.19
C LYS A 289 0.87 13.60 -0.12
N THR A 290 1.23 12.71 -1.04
CA THR A 290 0.49 12.52 -2.29
C THR A 290 -0.84 11.86 -1.97
N LYS A 291 -1.95 12.38 -2.50
CA LYS A 291 -3.27 11.73 -2.36
C LYS A 291 -3.19 10.36 -3.03
N THR A 292 -3.07 9.32 -2.21
CA THR A 292 -3.12 7.94 -2.68
C THR A 292 -4.55 7.66 -3.12
N ASP A 293 -4.76 7.53 -4.43
CA ASP A 293 -5.96 6.90 -4.94
C ASP A 293 -5.84 5.41 -4.63
N LEU A 294 -6.51 4.98 -3.57
CA LEU A 294 -6.60 3.57 -3.21
C LEU A 294 -7.43 2.89 -4.30
N GLU A 295 -6.77 2.25 -5.27
CA GLU A 295 -7.46 1.32 -6.16
C GLU A 295 -7.94 0.14 -5.33
N LYS A 296 -9.27 0.08 -5.14
CA LYS A 296 -9.94 -0.96 -4.37
C LYS A 296 -10.21 -2.14 -5.28
N TRP A 297 -9.34 -3.14 -5.24
CA TRP A 297 -9.61 -4.43 -5.86
C TRP A 297 -10.45 -5.26 -4.88
N VAL A 298 -11.61 -5.73 -5.34
CA VAL A 298 -12.46 -6.62 -4.55
C VAL A 298 -12.32 -8.03 -5.12
N GLU A 299 -11.81 -8.95 -4.32
CA GLU A 299 -11.82 -10.37 -4.67
C GLU A 299 -13.18 -10.95 -4.31
N TYR A 300 -13.78 -11.67 -5.26
CA TYR A 300 -15.11 -12.25 -5.14
C TYR A 300 -15.01 -13.76 -5.12
N GLU A 301 -15.54 -14.40 -4.08
CA GLU A 301 -15.70 -15.85 -4.05
C GLU A 301 -16.95 -16.27 -4.83
N GLU A 302 -16.80 -17.29 -5.66
CA GLU A 302 -17.87 -17.87 -6.47
C GLU A 302 -18.72 -18.84 -5.64
N MET A 303 -19.99 -18.50 -5.39
CA MET A 303 -20.92 -19.40 -4.68
C MET A 303 -21.73 -20.31 -5.62
N TYR A 304 -21.60 -20.13 -6.94
CA TYR A 304 -22.36 -20.91 -7.92
C TYR A 304 -22.16 -22.44 -7.82
N PRO A 305 -20.99 -23.00 -7.42
CA PRO A 305 -20.83 -24.46 -7.37
C PRO A 305 -21.81 -25.15 -6.41
N GLY A 306 -22.02 -24.57 -5.23
CA GLY A 306 -22.97 -25.10 -4.24
C GLY A 306 -24.43 -25.02 -4.71
N VAL A 307 -24.80 -23.88 -5.32
CA VAL A 307 -26.14 -23.67 -5.88
C VAL A 307 -26.41 -24.61 -7.05
N LEU A 308 -25.42 -24.83 -7.92
CA LEU A 308 -25.50 -25.76 -9.04
C LEU A 308 -25.64 -27.20 -8.57
N ALA A 309 -24.85 -27.62 -7.57
CA ALA A 309 -24.92 -28.96 -7.00
C ALA A 309 -26.32 -29.25 -6.43
N ALA A 310 -26.91 -28.30 -5.71
CA ALA A 310 -28.29 -28.41 -5.23
C ALA A 310 -29.30 -28.55 -6.39
N GLY A 311 -29.17 -27.72 -7.44
CA GLY A 311 -30.03 -27.81 -8.63
C GLY A 311 -29.94 -29.16 -9.35
N LEU A 312 -28.73 -29.69 -9.52
CA LEU A 312 -28.49 -31.01 -10.10
C LEU A 312 -29.07 -32.14 -9.24
N PHE A 313 -28.97 -32.03 -7.91
CA PHE A 313 -29.57 -33.00 -6.99
C PHE A 313 -31.09 -33.08 -7.15
N PHE A 314 -31.79 -31.94 -7.22
CA PHE A 314 -33.24 -31.91 -7.44
C PHE A 314 -33.63 -32.46 -8.82
N LEU A 315 -32.81 -32.19 -9.86
CA LEU A 315 -33.03 -32.72 -11.21
C LEU A 315 -32.88 -34.24 -11.25
N LEU A 316 -31.82 -34.78 -10.65
CA LEU A 316 -31.58 -36.21 -10.57
C LEU A 316 -32.67 -36.92 -9.76
N SER A 317 -33.07 -36.34 -8.62
CA SER A 317 -34.17 -36.84 -7.80
C SER A 317 -35.46 -36.91 -8.61
N TYR A 318 -35.76 -35.89 -9.41
CA TYR A 318 -36.90 -35.89 -10.33
C TYR A 318 -36.81 -37.03 -11.35
N ILE A 319 -35.67 -37.21 -12.03
CA ILE A 319 -35.48 -38.26 -13.05
C ILE A 319 -35.68 -39.66 -12.44
N VAL A 320 -35.07 -39.93 -11.29
CA VAL A 320 -35.17 -41.21 -10.60
C VAL A 320 -36.61 -41.49 -10.18
N LEU A 321 -37.27 -40.51 -9.54
CA LEU A 321 -38.65 -40.67 -9.08
C LEU A 321 -39.64 -40.84 -10.23
N ALA A 322 -39.43 -40.11 -11.34
CA ALA A 322 -40.27 -40.21 -12.54
C ALA A 322 -40.13 -41.55 -13.26
N ASN A 323 -38.92 -42.13 -13.31
CA ASN A 323 -38.65 -43.36 -14.05
C ASN A 323 -38.82 -44.65 -13.22
N THR A 324 -38.86 -44.56 -11.88
CA THR A 324 -38.99 -45.75 -11.02
C THR A 324 -40.38 -45.88 -10.39
N ARG A 325 -40.81 -44.87 -9.62
CA ARG A 325 -42.00 -44.97 -8.76
C ARG A 325 -43.22 -44.24 -9.30
N PHE A 326 -43.02 -43.19 -10.11
CA PHE A 326 -44.09 -42.39 -10.71
C PHE A 326 -44.06 -42.49 -12.24
N LEU A 327 -43.87 -43.70 -12.76
CA LEU A 327 -43.87 -43.98 -14.18
C LEU A 327 -45.21 -43.51 -14.77
N ARG A 328 -45.18 -42.47 -15.60
CA ARG A 328 -46.33 -42.05 -16.40
C ARG A 328 -46.29 -42.88 -17.68
N ILE A 329 -47.19 -43.86 -17.77
CA ILE A 329 -47.46 -44.54 -19.03
C ILE A 329 -48.25 -43.53 -19.90
N PRO A 330 -47.79 -43.25 -21.13
CA PRO A 330 -48.42 -42.27 -22.02
C PRO A 330 -49.86 -42.61 -22.39
#